data_AF-A0A409XRN7-F1
#
_entry.id   AF-A0A409XRN7-F1
#
_cell.length_a   1.000
_cell.length_b   1.000
_cell.length_c   1.000
_cell.angle_alpha   90.00
_cell.angle_beta   90.00
_cell.angle_gamma   90.00
#
_symmetry.space_group_name_H-M   'P 1'
#
loop_
_entity.id
_entity.type
_entity.pdbx_description
1 polymer ?
#
loop_
_entity_poly.entity_id
_entity_poly.type
_entity_poly.pdbx_seq_one_letter_code
_entity_poly.pdbx_strand_id
1 'polypeptide(L)'
;MFSGGCNTIYPIKFEDGTCWALRVLHNMEPIEPTVETMCYVKNSIPTIPIATVHAWSNSEDGDGVRTPYILLDWIEGLTLTWNATFPPLEA
;
A
#
# COMPACT_ATOMS: atom_id res chain seq x y z
N MET A 1 -0.58 18.69 -10.96
CA MET A 1 0.36 17.68 -10.41
C MET A 1 -0.23 17.24 -9.08
N PHE A 2 -1.04 16.18 -9.07
CA PHE A 2 -1.61 15.66 -7.83
C PHE A 2 -0.54 14.82 -7.16
N SER A 3 0.19 15.41 -6.22
CA SER A 3 1.02 14.64 -5.31
C SER A 3 0.10 13.87 -4.36
N GLY A 4 -0.40 12.71 -4.78
CA GLY A 4 -0.89 11.67 -3.87
C GLY A 4 0.23 11.05 -3.00
N GLY A 5 1.33 11.80 -2.81
CA GLY A 5 2.62 11.34 -2.35
C GLY A 5 2.94 11.82 -0.94
N CYS A 6 1.97 11.75 -0.04
CA CYS A 6 2.22 11.94 1.38
C CYS A 6 2.19 10.59 2.12
N ASN A 7 2.53 9.48 1.47
CA ASN A 7 2.76 8.23 2.17
C ASN A 7 4.24 7.91 2.03
N THR A 8 4.89 7.63 3.15
CA THR A 8 6.27 7.14 3.13
C THR A 8 6.23 5.62 3.13
N ILE A 9 6.96 4.99 2.21
CA ILE A 9 7.06 3.54 2.12
C ILE A 9 8.50 3.16 2.42
N TYR A 10 8.70 2.33 3.45
CA TYR A 10 9.99 1.78 3.82
C TYR A 10 10.05 0.28 3.49
N PRO A 11 11.09 -0.19 2.78
CA PRO A 11 11.31 -1.62 2.62
C PRO A 11 11.88 -2.21 3.92
N ILE A 12 11.28 -3.31 4.39
CA ILE A 12 11.80 -4.13 5.49
C ILE A 12 12.28 -5.44 4.88
N LYS A 13 13.58 -5.69 4.94
CA LYS A 13 14.19 -6.92 4.45
C LYS A 13 14.56 -7.84 5.61
N PHE A 14 14.03 -9.05 5.59
CA PHE A 14 14.31 -10.10 6.55
C PHE A 14 15.55 -10.91 6.13
N GLU A 15 16.14 -11.62 7.10
CA GLU A 15 17.34 -12.44 6.87
C GLU A 15 17.13 -13.58 5.88
N ASP A 16 15.90 -14.11 5.81
CA ASP A 16 15.49 -15.16 4.88
C ASP A 16 15.31 -14.65 3.43
N GLY A 17 15.51 -13.34 3.20
CA GLY A 17 15.36 -12.69 1.91
C GLY A 17 13.94 -12.20 1.62
N THR A 18 12.98 -12.44 2.51
CA THR A 18 11.63 -11.86 2.41
C THR A 18 11.70 -10.34 2.52
N CYS A 19 10.91 -9.64 1.71
CA CYS A 19 10.80 -8.18 1.76
C CYS A 19 9.34 -7.79 1.99
N TRP A 20 9.11 -6.87 2.93
CA TRP A 20 7.81 -6.24 3.18
C TRP A 20 7.89 -4.73 2.98
N ALA A 21 6.75 -4.12 2.70
CA ALA A 21 6.59 -2.68 2.57
C ALA A 21 5.87 -2.13 3.81
N LEU A 22 6.54 -1.29 4.59
CA LEU A 22 5.92 -0.51 5.66
C LEU A 22 5.43 0.82 5.10
N ARG A 23 4.12 0.97 4.99
CA ARG A 23 3.45 2.21 4.57
C ARG A 23 3.06 3.02 5.81
N VAL A 24 3.62 4.21 5.92
CA VAL A 24 3.28 5.20 6.95
C VAL A 24 2.57 6.36 6.26
N LEU A 25 1.39 6.74 6.78
CA LEU A 25 0.65 7.88 6.26
C LEU A 25 1.22 9.17 6.87
N HIS A 26 1.37 10.21 6.06
CA HIS A 26 1.75 11.54 6.54
C HIS A 26 0.62 12.22 7.31
N ASN A 27 -0.63 11.87 6.97
CA ASN A 27 -1.81 12.38 7.65
C ASN A 27 -2.38 11.28 8.54
N MET A 28 -2.88 11.64 9.72
CA MET A 28 -3.51 10.74 10.69
C MET A 28 -4.92 10.29 10.27
N GLU A 29 -5.15 10.10 8.97
CA GLU A 29 -6.41 9.58 8.47
C GLU A 29 -6.56 8.10 8.87
N PRO A 30 -7.78 7.63 9.19
CA PRO A 30 -8.00 6.22 9.51
C PRO A 30 -7.57 5.31 8.37
N ILE A 31 -6.71 4.35 8.65
CA ILE A 31 -6.19 3.39 7.68
C ILE A 31 -7.09 2.16 7.53
N GLU A 32 -7.94 1.90 8.51
CA GLU A 32 -8.89 0.78 8.55
C GLU A 32 -9.73 0.63 7.27
N PRO A 33 -10.39 1.68 6.73
CA PRO A 33 -11.16 1.52 5.49
C PRO A 33 -10.32 1.10 4.29
N THR A 34 -9.06 1.54 4.24
CA THR A 34 -8.12 1.13 3.18
C THR A 34 -7.78 -0.35 3.34
N VAL A 35 -7.49 -0.78 4.56
CA VAL A 35 -7.17 -2.18 4.86
C VAL A 35 -8.36 -3.09 4.57
N GLU A 36 -9.56 -2.73 5.00
CA GLU A 36 -10.78 -3.49 4.73
C GLU A 36 -11.01 -3.66 3.23
N THR A 37 -10.82 -2.59 2.44
CA THR A 37 -10.95 -2.65 0.99
C THR A 37 -9.91 -3.58 0.36
N MET A 38 -8.64 -3.50 0.80
CA MET A 38 -7.59 -4.40 0.30
C MET A 38 -7.88 -5.86 0.64
N CYS A 39 -8.29 -6.15 1.88
CA CYS A 39 -8.70 -7.49 2.29
C CYS A 39 -9.89 -8.00 1.48
N TYR A 40 -10.91 -7.15 1.26
CA TYR A 40 -12.07 -7.50 0.44
C TYR A 40 -11.67 -7.86 -1.00
N VAL A 41 -10.89 -7.01 -1.66
CA VAL A 41 -10.44 -7.24 -3.05
C VAL A 41 -9.62 -8.51 -3.15
N LYS A 42 -8.68 -8.73 -2.22
CA LYS A 42 -7.83 -9.93 -2.19
C LYS A 42 -8.64 -11.22 -2.11
N ASN A 43 -9.68 -11.21 -1.28
CA ASN A 43 -10.50 -12.39 -1.00
C ASN A 43 -11.64 -12.59 -2.02
N SER A 44 -12.20 -11.51 -2.56
CA SER A 44 -13.39 -11.55 -3.41
C SER A 44 -13.07 -11.55 -4.90
N ILE A 45 -11.89 -11.03 -5.29
CA ILE A 45 -11.49 -10.88 -6.70
C ILE A 45 -10.04 -11.37 -6.87
N PRO A 46 -9.80 -12.69 -6.84
CA PRO A 46 -8.44 -13.27 -6.82
C PRO A 46 -7.62 -12.96 -8.08
N THR A 47 -8.27 -12.50 -9.15
CA THR A 47 -7.62 -12.13 -10.41
C THR A 47 -6.92 -10.77 -10.37
N ILE A 48 -7.23 -9.91 -9.39
CA ILE A 48 -6.56 -8.61 -9.24
C ILE A 48 -5.30 -8.82 -8.39
N PRO A 49 -4.10 -8.62 -8.96
CA PRO A 49 -2.85 -8.80 -8.22
C PRO A 49 -2.60 -7.60 -7.30
N ILE A 50 -3.06 -7.71 -6.05
CA ILE A 50 -2.76 -6.74 -4.99
C ILE A 50 -1.90 -7.35 -3.88
N ALA A 51 -1.15 -6.47 -3.21
CA ALA A 51 -0.36 -6.80 -2.03
C ALA A 51 -1.25 -7.32 -0.90
N THR A 52 -0.75 -8.29 -0.16
CA THR A 52 -1.39 -8.80 1.04
C THR A 52 -1.09 -7.87 2.21
N VAL A 53 -2.08 -7.61 3.06
CA VAL A 53 -1.89 -6.90 4.32
C VAL A 53 -1.47 -7.91 5.39
N HIS A 54 -0.30 -7.73 5.98
CA HIS A 54 0.23 -8.58 7.05
C HIS A 54 -0.15 -8.07 8.44
N ALA A 55 -0.09 -6.75 8.62
CA ALA A 55 -0.40 -6.08 9.87
C ALA A 55 -0.78 -4.62 9.60
N TRP A 56 -1.49 -4.00 10.54
CA TRP A 56 -1.82 -2.58 10.48
C TRP A 56 -2.19 -2.06 11.88
N SER A 57 -2.03 -0.75 12.10
CA SER A 57 -2.44 -0.08 13.33
C SER A 57 -2.96 1.33 13.05
N ASN A 58 -4.16 1.64 13.53
CA ASN A 58 -4.74 3.00 13.53
C ASN A 58 -4.23 3.85 14.71
N SER A 59 -3.50 3.26 15.66
CA SER A 59 -3.14 3.94 16.90
C SER A 59 -2.04 4.99 16.69
N GLU A 60 -2.06 6.05 17.49
CA GLU A 60 -0.97 7.04 17.49
C GLU A 60 0.37 6.44 17.91
N ASP A 61 0.34 5.44 18.80
CA ASP A 61 1.54 4.71 19.22
C ASP A 61 2.03 3.71 18.16
N GLY A 62 1.19 3.36 17.18
CA GLY A 62 1.55 2.50 16.04
C GLY A 62 2.23 1.20 16.45
N ASP A 63 1.83 0.59 17.56
CA ASP A 63 2.46 -0.60 18.15
C ASP A 63 3.98 -0.43 18.38
N GLY A 64 4.42 0.77 18.76
CA GLY A 64 5.82 1.14 18.96
C GLY A 64 6.49 1.80 17.74
N VAL A 65 5.81 1.87 16.58
CA VAL A 65 6.25 2.62 15.40
C VAL A 65 5.95 4.13 15.56
N ARG A 66 5.14 4.50 16.55
CA ARG A 66 4.76 5.88 16.94
C ARG A 66 4.02 6.64 15.84
N THR A 67 3.35 5.91 14.96
CA THR A 67 2.48 6.44 13.91
C THR A 67 1.63 5.31 13.33
N PRO A 68 0.40 5.60 12.86
CA PRO A 68 -0.39 4.64 12.11
C PRO A 68 0.37 4.08 10.90
N TYR A 69 0.19 2.78 10.64
CA TYR A 69 0.93 2.08 9.59
C TYR A 69 0.15 0.92 8.98
N ILE A 70 0.50 0.58 7.74
CA ILE A 70 0.09 -0.66 7.08
C ILE A 70 1.35 -1.41 6.66
N LEU A 71 1.43 -2.71 6.97
CA LEU A 71 2.50 -3.60 6.55
C LEU A 71 2.00 -4.51 5.44
N LEU A 72 2.70 -4.48 4.30
CA LEU A 72 2.28 -5.10 3.04
C LEU A 72 3.37 -6.01 2.46
N ASP A 73 3.01 -6.88 1.52
CA ASP A 73 3.97 -7.49 0.60
C ASP A 73 4.81 -6.41 -0.12
N TRP A 74 6.12 -6.62 -0.23
CA TRP A 74 6.92 -5.87 -1.19
C TRP A 74 6.74 -6.46 -2.58
N ILE A 75 6.15 -5.68 -3.49
CA ILE A 75 5.97 -6.10 -4.89
C ILE A 75 7.12 -5.51 -5.72
N GLU A 76 8.01 -6.39 -6.16
CA GLU A 76 9.05 -6.06 -7.13
C GLU A 76 8.43 -5.71 -8.49
N GLY A 77 8.86 -4.62 -9.10
CA GLY A 77 8.37 -4.21 -10.40
C GLY A 77 8.73 -2.78 -10.76
N LEU A 78 8.30 -2.38 -11.95
CA LEU A 78 8.42 -1.00 -12.42
C LEU A 78 7.07 -0.32 -12.30
N THR A 79 7.04 0.85 -11.65
CA THR A 79 5.85 1.70 -11.67
C THR A 79 5.57 2.12 -13.11
N LEU A 80 4.38 1.80 -13.61
CA LEU A 80 3.94 2.28 -14.91
C LEU A 80 3.76 3.80 -14.83
N THR A 81 4.59 4.55 -15.57
CA THR A 81 4.35 5.97 -15.79
C THR A 81 3.18 6.13 -16.76
N TRP A 82 2.03 6.53 -16.25
CA TRP A 82 0.88 6.85 -17.09
C TRP A 82 1.13 8.19 -17.81
N ASN A 83 1.39 8.12 -19.12
CA ASN A 83 1.41 9.29 -19.98
C ASN A 83 0.02 9.52 -20.55
N ALA A 84 -0.61 10.64 -20.19
CA ALA A 84 -1.96 11.04 -20.59
C ALA A 84 -2.17 11.27 -22.10
N THR A 85 -1.21 10.94 -22.96
CA THR A 85 -1.20 11.27 -24.38
C THR A 85 -1.95 10.29 -25.29
N PHE A 86 -2.51 9.21 -24.74
CA PHE A 86 -3.34 8.28 -25.49
C PHE A 86 -4.78 8.37 -24.98
N PRO A 87 -5.69 9.11 -25.65
CA PRO A 87 -7.11 8.95 -25.36
C PRO A 87 -7.49 7.48 -25.61
N PRO A 88 -8.46 6.92 -24.86
CA PRO A 88 -8.96 5.59 -25.15
C PRO A 88 -9.42 5.56 -26.61
N LEU A 89 -9.09 4.50 -27.36
CA LEU A 89 -9.71 4.27 -28.66
C LEU A 89 -11.23 4.21 -28.42
N GLU A 90 -11.96 5.14 -29.04
CA GLU A 90 -13.41 5.02 -29.14
C GLU A 90 -13.75 3.69 -29.82
N ALA A 91 -14.54 2.87 -29.14
CA ALA A 91 -15.05 1.60 -29.63
C ALA A 91 -16.32 1.82 -30.46
#